data_AF-K7ZI81-F1
#
_entry.id   AF-K7ZI81-F1
#
_cell.length_a   1.000
_cell.length_b   1.000
_cell.length_c   1.000
_cell.angle_alpha   90.00
_cell.angle_beta   90.00
_cell.angle_gamma   90.00
#
_symmetry.space_group_name_H-M   'P 1'
#
loop_
_entity.id
_entity.type
_entity.pdbx_description
1 polymer ?
#
loop_
_entity_poly.entity_id
_entity_poly.type
_entity_poly.pdbx_seq_one_letter_code
_entity_poly.pdbx_strand_id
1 'polypeptide(L)'
;DNMLPKVNEIKPGDIVIGLPSSGVHSNGFSLVHRILNIIGKTYNDIAPFSDKGNTIGNSDIFFIEGVELLTPTTLYVSQVLPIIHKGLVKGIAHITGGGLVENIPRILPEDVQVVLDLNKWRIPSIFAWVLHHSGNVTEPEMLRTFNCGIGLILVVLSMLQNFDGIEIGRVEARVKSNKQVIIQNFANVFDDLGKKYENSSTIKTISYKDSGVDIEAGEALVTNIKPYAGLSNKMKQYLKFINLCNSCVFFRSTNRPGVIGGLGGFGGLFRVNDASYVKNNVATRYKDPILVMGTDGVGTKLKVYINCKNNITLG
;
A
#
# COMPACT_ATOMS: atom_id res chain seq x y z
N ASP A 1 -4.83 21.00 16.32
CA ASP A 1 -3.41 20.60 16.41
C ASP A 1 -3.13 19.10 16.49
N ASN A 2 -4.14 18.21 16.45
CA ASN A 2 -3.93 16.75 16.49
C ASN A 2 -3.69 16.12 15.10
N MET A 3 -2.71 16.62 14.35
CA MET A 3 -2.38 16.07 13.03
C MET A 3 -1.47 14.83 13.14
N LEU A 4 -1.80 13.78 12.39
CA LEU A 4 -0.94 12.59 12.23
C LEU A 4 -0.08 12.70 10.96
N PRO A 5 1.12 12.11 10.92
CA PRO A 5 1.80 11.45 12.04
C PRO A 5 2.37 12.45 13.06
N LYS A 6 2.30 12.10 14.34
CA LYS A 6 2.96 12.79 15.44
C LYS A 6 4.42 12.33 15.52
N VAL A 7 5.20 12.69 14.50
CA VAL A 7 6.57 12.19 14.28
C VAL A 7 7.46 12.32 15.52
N ASN A 8 7.35 13.44 16.24
CA ASN A 8 8.14 13.71 17.45
C ASN A 8 7.72 12.88 18.68
N GLU A 9 6.56 12.21 18.64
CA GLU A 9 6.06 11.37 19.73
C GLU A 9 6.35 9.87 19.49
N ILE A 10 6.71 9.48 18.27
CA ILE A 10 7.07 8.10 17.92
C ILE A 10 8.47 7.82 18.42
N LYS A 11 8.62 6.82 19.29
CA LYS A 11 9.89 6.49 19.94
C LYS A 11 10.06 4.99 20.15
N PRO A 12 11.30 4.51 20.38
CA PRO A 12 11.55 3.12 20.72
C PRO A 12 10.66 2.64 21.88
N GLY A 13 10.10 1.44 21.73
CA GLY A 13 9.16 0.84 22.68
C GLY A 13 7.68 1.00 22.30
N ASP A 14 7.35 1.93 21.39
CA ASP A 14 5.99 2.05 20.86
C ASP A 14 5.56 0.77 20.13
N ILE A 15 4.26 0.48 20.21
CA ILE A 15 3.66 -0.74 19.67
C ILE A 15 3.15 -0.47 18.25
N VAL A 16 3.37 -1.44 17.38
CA VAL A 16 2.87 -1.43 16.00
C VAL A 16 1.69 -2.40 15.91
N ILE A 17 0.51 -1.85 15.70
CA ILE A 17 -0.73 -2.60 15.53
C ILE A 17 -1.03 -2.74 14.03
N GLY A 18 -1.22 -3.97 13.56
CA GLY A 18 -1.64 -4.29 12.21
C GLY A 18 -3.13 -4.60 12.14
N LEU A 19 -3.78 -4.11 11.08
CA LEU A 19 -5.16 -4.42 10.75
C LEU A 19 -5.20 -5.38 9.56
N PRO A 20 -5.87 -6.54 9.69
CA PRO A 20 -5.90 -7.55 8.64
C PRO A 20 -6.46 -7.03 7.31
N SER A 21 -5.76 -7.33 6.22
CA SER A 21 -6.29 -7.14 4.87
C SER A 21 -7.27 -8.25 4.50
N SER A 22 -8.20 -7.95 3.59
CA SER A 22 -9.10 -8.93 2.98
C SER A 22 -8.42 -9.76 1.87
N GLY A 23 -7.14 -9.50 1.57
CA GLY A 23 -6.40 -10.11 0.46
C GLY A 23 -5.39 -9.13 -0.13
N VAL A 24 -5.16 -9.20 -1.45
CA VAL A 24 -4.23 -8.31 -2.18
C VAL A 24 -4.73 -6.85 -2.28
N HIS A 25 -5.98 -6.59 -1.89
CA HIS A 25 -6.66 -5.29 -2.02
C HIS A 25 -6.73 -4.82 -3.48
N SER A 26 -6.02 -3.76 -3.82
CA SER A 26 -5.98 -3.16 -5.16
C SER A 26 -4.56 -3.11 -5.75
N ASN A 27 -3.57 -3.76 -5.12
CA ASN A 27 -2.15 -3.69 -5.50
C ASN A 27 -1.59 -5.06 -5.90
N GLY A 28 -0.50 -5.08 -6.69
CA GLY A 28 0.19 -6.30 -7.10
C GLY A 28 -0.50 -7.13 -8.20
N PHE A 29 -1.63 -6.66 -8.75
CA PHE A 29 -2.39 -7.38 -9.79
C PHE A 29 -1.59 -7.63 -11.07
N SER A 30 -0.67 -6.74 -11.47
CA SER A 30 0.17 -6.96 -12.65
C SER A 30 1.00 -8.24 -12.55
N LEU A 31 1.50 -8.56 -11.34
CA LEU A 31 2.21 -9.80 -11.05
C LEU A 31 1.28 -11.00 -11.08
N VAL A 32 0.10 -10.87 -10.45
CA VAL A 32 -0.91 -11.93 -10.41
C VAL A 32 -1.34 -12.33 -11.83
N HIS A 33 -1.69 -11.37 -12.69
CA HIS A 33 -2.04 -11.61 -14.10
C HIS A 33 -0.95 -12.37 -14.83
N ARG A 34 0.32 -12.01 -14.59
CA ARG A 34 1.44 -12.67 -15.22
C ARG A 34 1.57 -14.11 -14.75
N ILE A 35 1.48 -14.37 -13.44
CA ILE A 35 1.55 -15.74 -12.89
C ILE A 35 0.49 -16.60 -13.56
N LEU A 36 -0.76 -16.12 -13.64
CA LEU A 36 -1.86 -16.82 -14.30
C LEU A 36 -1.52 -17.21 -15.75
N ASN A 37 -0.95 -16.28 -16.52
CA ASN A 37 -0.51 -16.56 -17.90
C ASN A 37 0.58 -17.63 -17.98
N ILE A 38 1.56 -17.62 -17.06
CA ILE A 38 2.65 -18.62 -17.08
C ILE A 38 2.12 -20.01 -16.73
N ILE A 39 1.26 -20.10 -15.72
CA ILE A 39 0.74 -21.38 -15.24
C ILE A 39 -0.43 -21.89 -16.11
N GLY A 40 -0.79 -21.15 -17.17
CA GLY A 40 -1.88 -21.49 -18.07
C GLY A 40 -3.27 -21.46 -17.44
N LYS A 41 -3.45 -20.71 -16.34
CA LYS A 41 -4.75 -20.56 -15.66
C LYS A 41 -5.50 -19.31 -16.11
N THR A 42 -6.82 -19.40 -16.06
CA THR A 42 -7.77 -18.32 -16.36
C THR A 42 -8.51 -17.88 -15.10
N TYR A 43 -9.23 -16.77 -15.18
CA TYR A 43 -10.03 -16.28 -14.05
C TYR A 43 -11.20 -17.20 -13.65
N ASN A 44 -11.58 -18.12 -14.53
CA ASN A 44 -12.65 -19.10 -14.30
C ASN A 44 -12.17 -20.32 -13.51
N ASP A 45 -10.86 -20.54 -13.42
CA ASP A 45 -10.34 -21.71 -12.71
C ASP A 45 -10.53 -21.56 -11.20
N ILE A 46 -10.65 -22.69 -10.51
CA ILE A 46 -10.63 -22.74 -9.05
C ILE A 46 -9.27 -22.22 -8.56
N ALA A 47 -9.33 -21.27 -7.62
CA ALA A 47 -8.17 -20.67 -7.01
C ALA A 47 -7.46 -21.70 -6.13
N PRO A 48 -6.20 -22.07 -6.44
CA PRO A 48 -5.44 -23.04 -5.64
C PRO A 48 -5.19 -22.59 -4.20
N PHE A 49 -5.35 -21.29 -3.95
CA PHE A 49 -5.17 -20.64 -2.66
C PHE A 49 -6.49 -20.34 -1.94
N SER A 50 -7.63 -20.70 -2.51
CA SER A 50 -8.91 -20.55 -1.82
C SER A 50 -9.14 -21.69 -0.84
N ASP A 51 -9.37 -21.34 0.42
CA ASP A 51 -9.79 -22.32 1.43
C ASP A 51 -11.27 -22.76 1.23
N LYS A 52 -12.02 -22.03 0.40
CA LYS A 52 -13.46 -22.25 0.15
C LYS A 52 -13.76 -22.86 -1.22
N GLY A 53 -12.74 -23.10 -2.04
CA GLY A 53 -12.91 -23.56 -3.42
C GLY A 53 -13.46 -22.47 -4.35
N ASN A 54 -13.22 -21.20 -4.03
CA ASN A 54 -13.60 -20.06 -4.88
C ASN A 54 -12.79 -20.05 -6.17
N THR A 55 -13.29 -19.34 -7.18
CA THR A 55 -12.53 -19.11 -8.42
C THR A 55 -11.50 -18.01 -8.26
N ILE A 56 -10.56 -17.95 -9.21
CA ILE A 56 -9.49 -16.95 -9.22
C ILE A 56 -10.05 -15.53 -9.37
N GLY A 57 -10.98 -15.30 -10.29
CA GLY A 57 -11.53 -13.96 -10.51
C GLY A 57 -12.91 -13.89 -11.14
N ASN A 58 -13.51 -15.00 -11.56
CA ASN A 58 -14.85 -15.01 -12.16
C ASN A 58 -15.82 -15.94 -11.42
N SER A 59 -16.95 -15.43 -10.95
CA SER A 59 -18.06 -16.26 -10.47
C SER A 59 -19.12 -16.38 -11.57
N ASP A 60 -19.71 -17.57 -11.73
CA ASP A 60 -20.85 -17.80 -12.64
C ASP A 60 -22.14 -17.05 -12.21
N ILE A 61 -22.08 -16.21 -11.16
CA ILE A 61 -23.22 -15.64 -10.48
C ILE A 61 -22.97 -14.16 -10.19
N PHE A 62 -24.03 -13.35 -10.27
CA PHE A 62 -24.14 -11.91 -10.00
C PHE A 62 -23.57 -11.37 -8.66
N PHE A 63 -22.91 -12.20 -7.85
CA PHE A 63 -22.36 -11.85 -6.54
C PHE A 63 -20.82 -11.94 -6.54
N ILE A 64 -20.16 -11.01 -5.83
CA ILE A 64 -18.71 -10.99 -5.55
C ILE A 64 -18.33 -12.12 -4.57
N GLU A 65 -19.31 -12.85 -4.04
CA GLU A 65 -19.06 -14.06 -3.26
C GLU A 65 -18.61 -15.18 -4.20
N GLY A 66 -17.46 -15.81 -3.90
CA GLY A 66 -16.91 -16.89 -4.72
C GLY A 66 -15.70 -16.53 -5.58
N VAL A 67 -15.15 -15.32 -5.46
CA VAL A 67 -13.97 -14.85 -6.21
C VAL A 67 -12.87 -14.33 -5.27
N GLU A 68 -11.66 -14.86 -5.37
CA GLU A 68 -10.57 -14.45 -4.46
C GLU A 68 -9.96 -13.09 -4.84
N LEU A 69 -9.61 -12.87 -6.11
CA LEU A 69 -8.90 -11.66 -6.54
C LEU A 69 -9.79 -10.41 -6.62
N LEU A 70 -11.11 -10.57 -6.71
CA LEU A 70 -12.04 -9.45 -6.73
C LEU A 70 -12.55 -9.06 -5.33
N THR A 71 -12.10 -9.74 -4.27
CA THR A 71 -12.42 -9.39 -2.89
C THR A 71 -12.22 -7.87 -2.67
N PRO A 72 -13.25 -7.13 -2.20
CA PRO A 72 -13.16 -5.71 -1.96
C PRO A 72 -12.09 -5.35 -0.94
N THR A 73 -11.51 -4.15 -1.07
CA THR A 73 -10.53 -3.64 -0.12
C THR A 73 -11.23 -3.30 1.19
N THR A 74 -10.70 -3.79 2.32
CA THR A 74 -11.24 -3.50 3.66
C THR A 74 -11.29 -2.01 3.94
N LEU A 75 -12.41 -1.52 4.48
CA LEU A 75 -12.57 -0.14 4.93
C LEU A 75 -12.36 -0.05 6.45
N TYR A 76 -11.31 0.66 6.88
CA TYR A 76 -10.93 0.75 8.31
C TYR A 76 -11.47 1.98 9.04
N VAL A 77 -12.23 2.85 8.36
CA VAL A 77 -12.60 4.18 8.89
C VAL A 77 -13.40 4.09 10.18
N SER A 78 -14.45 3.27 10.22
CA SER A 78 -15.32 3.12 11.39
C SER A 78 -14.57 2.64 12.63
N GLN A 79 -13.59 1.75 12.43
CA GLN A 79 -12.80 1.18 13.50
C GLN A 79 -11.72 2.16 14.01
N VAL A 80 -11.06 2.89 13.11
CA VAL A 80 -9.87 3.69 13.44
C VAL A 80 -10.20 5.13 13.83
N LEU A 81 -11.26 5.72 13.27
CA LEU A 81 -11.62 7.12 13.55
C LEU A 81 -11.86 7.40 15.05
N PRO A 82 -12.54 6.53 15.83
CA PRO A 82 -12.75 6.75 17.27
C PRO A 82 -11.45 6.83 18.07
N ILE A 83 -10.45 6.00 17.76
CA ILE A 83 -9.18 5.98 18.49
C ILE A 83 -8.26 7.13 18.08
N ILE A 84 -8.38 7.62 16.83
CA ILE A 84 -7.74 8.87 16.40
C ILE A 84 -8.31 10.03 17.21
N HIS A 85 -9.63 10.14 17.35
CA HIS A 85 -10.27 11.22 18.11
C HIS A 85 -9.89 11.22 19.59
N LYS A 86 -9.64 10.04 20.18
CA LYS A 86 -9.10 9.89 21.53
C LYS A 86 -7.62 10.27 21.67
N GLY A 87 -6.93 10.57 20.57
CA GLY A 87 -5.51 10.96 20.58
C GLY A 87 -4.54 9.81 20.87
N LEU A 88 -5.01 8.56 20.82
CA LEU A 88 -4.24 7.36 21.19
C LEU A 88 -3.27 6.89 20.10
N VAL A 89 -3.45 7.39 18.88
CA VAL A 89 -2.64 7.03 17.71
C VAL A 89 -1.55 8.08 17.48
N LYS A 90 -0.33 7.61 17.21
CA LYS A 90 0.84 8.45 16.89
C LYS A 90 1.13 8.48 15.38
N GLY A 91 0.88 7.39 14.67
CA GLY A 91 1.08 7.32 13.22
C GLY A 91 0.16 6.28 12.58
N ILE A 92 -0.17 6.48 11.30
CA ILE A 92 -1.03 5.58 10.52
C ILE A 92 -0.45 5.43 9.12
N ALA A 93 -0.18 4.19 8.71
CA ALA A 93 0.28 3.87 7.36
C ALA A 93 -0.71 2.90 6.70
N HIS A 94 -1.27 3.31 5.56
CA HIS A 94 -2.06 2.44 4.69
C HIS A 94 -1.13 1.68 3.75
N ILE A 95 -1.24 0.36 3.74
CA ILE A 95 -0.32 -0.51 3.01
C ILE A 95 -0.85 -0.72 1.59
N THR A 96 -0.29 0.03 0.64
CA THR A 96 -0.71 0.05 -0.76
C THR A 96 0.44 -0.40 -1.68
N GLY A 97 0.60 0.19 -2.86
CA GLY A 97 1.78 -0.02 -3.69
C GLY A 97 3.04 0.40 -2.92
N GLY A 98 4.11 -0.38 -3.01
CA GLY A 98 5.28 -0.25 -2.15
C GLY A 98 5.23 -1.14 -0.89
N GLY A 99 4.09 -1.80 -0.64
CA GLY A 99 3.94 -2.83 0.38
C GLY A 99 4.30 -2.35 1.79
N LEU A 100 4.75 -3.26 2.65
CA LEU A 100 5.11 -2.93 4.03
C LEU A 100 6.35 -2.01 4.09
N VAL A 101 7.34 -2.27 3.24
CA VAL A 101 8.67 -1.65 3.34
C VAL A 101 8.73 -0.21 2.86
N GLU A 102 7.83 0.23 1.96
CA GLU A 102 7.80 1.64 1.52
C GLU A 102 6.71 2.48 2.18
N ASN A 103 5.62 1.87 2.67
CA ASN A 103 4.52 2.62 3.26
C ASN A 103 4.78 2.97 4.73
N ILE A 104 5.36 2.06 5.53
CA ILE A 104 5.62 2.28 6.95
C ILE A 104 6.63 3.42 7.20
N PRO A 105 7.76 3.55 6.49
CA PRO A 105 8.74 4.61 6.75
C PRO A 105 8.18 6.04 6.65
N ARG A 106 7.09 6.24 5.91
CA ARG A 106 6.49 7.57 5.66
C ARG A 106 5.93 8.24 6.92
N ILE A 107 5.67 7.45 7.96
CA ILE A 107 5.16 7.94 9.24
C ILE A 107 6.22 7.93 10.34
N LEU A 108 7.42 7.40 10.08
CA LEU A 108 8.45 7.24 11.10
C LEU A 108 9.47 8.39 11.05
N PRO A 109 10.01 8.84 12.20
CA PRO A 109 11.20 9.66 12.22
C PRO A 109 12.44 8.87 11.71
N GLU A 110 13.48 9.60 11.30
CA GLU A 110 14.67 8.98 10.68
C GLU A 110 15.49 8.08 11.62
N ASP A 111 15.41 8.31 12.93
CA ASP A 111 16.21 7.64 13.96
C ASP A 111 15.53 6.40 14.55
N VAL A 112 14.36 6.01 14.02
CA VAL A 112 13.67 4.78 14.44
C VAL A 112 13.45 3.83 13.27
N GLN A 113 13.30 2.56 13.62
CA GLN A 113 12.86 1.49 12.74
C GLN A 113 11.65 0.79 13.34
N VAL A 114 10.93 0.03 12.53
CA VAL A 114 9.90 -0.90 12.97
C VAL A 114 10.40 -2.31 12.71
N VAL A 115 10.30 -3.16 13.73
CA VAL A 115 10.58 -4.59 13.65
C VAL A 115 9.25 -5.33 13.71
N LEU A 116 8.91 -6.00 12.62
CA LEU A 116 7.70 -6.81 12.47
C LEU A 116 8.05 -8.29 12.54
N ASP A 117 7.16 -9.08 13.14
CA ASP A 117 7.29 -10.54 13.20
C ASP A 117 6.10 -11.20 12.50
N LEU A 118 6.37 -11.87 11.37
CA LEU A 118 5.34 -12.51 10.57
C LEU A 118 4.57 -13.60 11.31
N ASN A 119 5.12 -14.19 12.38
CA ASN A 119 4.41 -15.18 13.18
C ASN A 119 3.22 -14.59 13.95
N LYS A 120 3.14 -13.26 14.06
CA LYS A 120 2.11 -12.60 14.87
C LYS A 120 0.76 -12.45 14.17
N TRP A 121 0.68 -12.64 12.86
CA TRP A 121 -0.59 -12.58 12.14
C TRP A 121 -0.71 -13.67 11.09
N ARG A 122 -1.95 -13.95 10.70
CA ARG A 122 -2.24 -14.90 9.62
C ARG A 122 -1.98 -14.22 8.28
N ILE A 123 -1.07 -14.77 7.49
CA ILE A 123 -0.87 -14.37 6.10
C ILE A 123 -1.86 -15.13 5.19
N PRO A 124 -2.69 -14.44 4.40
CA PRO A 124 -3.56 -15.08 3.43
C PRO A 124 -2.82 -15.98 2.42
N SER A 125 -3.40 -17.16 2.14
CA SER A 125 -2.85 -18.20 1.25
C SER A 125 -2.43 -17.72 -0.14
N ILE A 126 -3.05 -16.65 -0.65
CA ILE A 126 -2.71 -16.03 -1.93
C ILE A 126 -1.25 -15.56 -1.99
N PHE A 127 -0.70 -15.04 -0.90
CA PHE A 127 0.68 -14.52 -0.90
C PHE A 127 1.70 -15.65 -1.00
N ALA A 128 1.48 -16.75 -0.29
CA ALA A 128 2.29 -17.96 -0.44
C ALA A 128 2.14 -18.58 -1.83
N TRP A 129 0.93 -18.61 -2.39
CA TRP A 129 0.71 -19.09 -3.75
C TRP A 129 1.46 -18.25 -4.79
N VAL A 130 1.38 -16.93 -4.68
CA VAL A 130 2.15 -16.00 -5.51
C VAL A 130 3.64 -16.31 -5.36
N LEU A 131 4.18 -16.34 -4.13
CA LEU A 131 5.60 -16.57 -3.92
C LEU A 131 6.07 -17.90 -4.56
N HIS A 132 5.33 -18.98 -4.36
CA HIS A 132 5.65 -20.31 -4.89
C HIS A 132 5.57 -20.40 -6.41
N HIS A 133 4.54 -19.85 -7.05
CA HIS A 133 4.29 -20.02 -8.48
C HIS A 133 4.92 -18.93 -9.36
N SER A 134 5.46 -17.87 -8.76
CA SER A 134 6.14 -16.81 -9.51
C SER A 134 7.55 -17.18 -9.96
N GLY A 135 8.09 -18.30 -9.49
CA GLY A 135 9.43 -18.79 -9.81
C GLY A 135 10.60 -17.91 -9.35
N ASN A 136 10.39 -16.63 -8.98
CA ASN A 136 11.44 -15.72 -8.49
C ASN A 136 10.95 -14.44 -7.80
N VAL A 137 9.75 -14.41 -7.20
CA VAL A 137 9.41 -13.29 -6.31
C VAL A 137 10.28 -13.45 -5.07
N THR A 138 11.27 -12.58 -4.93
CA THR A 138 12.15 -12.58 -3.77
C THR A 138 11.42 -11.99 -2.56
N GLU A 139 11.89 -12.27 -1.35
CA GLU A 139 11.35 -11.63 -0.13
C GLU A 139 11.25 -10.10 -0.25
N PRO A 140 12.30 -9.36 -0.70
CA PRO A 140 12.20 -7.92 -0.89
C PRO A 140 11.10 -7.51 -1.86
N GLU A 141 10.91 -8.26 -2.94
CA GLU A 141 9.87 -7.97 -3.94
C GLU A 141 8.47 -8.24 -3.38
N MET A 142 8.31 -9.35 -2.65
CA MET A 142 7.06 -9.72 -1.98
C MET A 142 6.60 -8.60 -1.03
N LEU A 143 7.53 -8.14 -0.18
CA LEU A 143 7.28 -7.12 0.84
C LEU A 143 7.10 -5.71 0.28
N ARG A 144 7.63 -5.44 -0.92
CA ARG A 144 7.50 -4.16 -1.65
C ARG A 144 6.28 -4.13 -2.57
N THR A 145 5.78 -5.27 -3.01
CA THR A 145 4.65 -5.30 -3.94
C THR A 145 3.32 -5.52 -3.22
N PHE A 146 3.30 -6.29 -2.13
CA PHE A 146 2.05 -6.66 -1.46
C PHE A 146 2.01 -6.28 0.01
N ASN A 147 0.77 -6.27 0.51
CA ASN A 147 0.46 -5.98 1.91
C ASN A 147 0.71 -7.15 2.87
N CYS A 148 0.92 -8.37 2.34
CA CYS A 148 1.21 -9.59 3.09
C CYS A 148 0.25 -9.87 4.27
N GLY A 149 -1.02 -9.50 4.12
CA GLY A 149 -2.07 -9.74 5.12
C GLY A 149 -2.38 -8.55 6.03
N ILE A 150 -1.64 -7.44 5.93
CA ILE A 150 -1.87 -6.24 6.75
C ILE A 150 -2.21 -5.06 5.86
N GLY A 151 -3.45 -4.56 5.93
CA GLY A 151 -3.87 -3.44 5.09
C GLY A 151 -3.60 -2.06 5.70
N LEU A 152 -3.64 -1.93 7.03
CA LEU A 152 -3.37 -0.67 7.72
C LEU A 152 -2.53 -0.94 8.97
N ILE A 153 -1.62 -0.02 9.28
CA ILE A 153 -0.78 -0.07 10.47
C ILE A 153 -0.98 1.18 11.30
N LEU A 154 -1.01 1.00 12.62
CA LEU A 154 -1.06 2.07 13.62
C LEU A 154 0.17 1.99 14.52
N VAL A 155 0.77 3.14 14.84
CA VAL A 155 1.79 3.26 15.89
C VAL A 155 1.14 3.87 17.12
N VAL A 156 1.23 3.19 18.26
CA VAL A 156 0.58 3.57 19.52
C VAL A 156 1.54 3.41 20.71
N LEU A 157 1.27 4.11 21.81
CA LEU A 157 2.08 3.98 23.03
C LEU A 157 1.87 2.64 23.75
N SER A 158 0.65 2.11 23.74
CA SER A 158 0.26 0.89 24.45
C SER A 158 -0.88 0.20 23.70
N MET A 159 -1.09 -1.10 23.98
CA MET A 159 -2.13 -1.88 23.33
C MET A 159 -3.51 -1.28 23.61
N LEU A 160 -4.30 -1.14 22.56
CA LEU A 160 -5.64 -0.56 22.63
C LEU A 160 -6.63 -1.61 23.13
N GLN A 161 -7.30 -1.33 24.25
CA GLN A 161 -8.36 -2.18 24.76
C GLN A 161 -9.59 -2.14 23.84
N ASN A 162 -10.26 -3.28 23.65
CA ASN A 162 -11.46 -3.42 22.81
C ASN A 162 -11.25 -2.91 21.37
N PHE A 163 -10.05 -3.07 20.83
CA PHE A 163 -9.72 -2.71 19.46
C PHE A 163 -9.34 -3.96 18.68
N ASP A 164 -9.99 -4.18 17.54
CA ASP A 164 -9.77 -5.35 16.69
C ASP A 164 -8.51 -5.21 15.83
N GLY A 165 -7.35 -5.22 16.48
CA GLY A 165 -6.05 -5.10 15.82
C GLY A 165 -5.01 -5.97 16.52
N ILE A 166 -4.00 -6.37 15.76
CA ILE A 166 -3.00 -7.35 16.20
C ILE A 166 -1.69 -6.60 16.49
N GLU A 167 -1.05 -6.86 17.63
CA GLU A 167 0.35 -6.42 17.81
C GLU A 167 1.22 -7.20 16.81
N ILE A 168 1.74 -6.52 15.79
CA ILE A 168 2.56 -7.16 14.75
C ILE A 168 4.05 -6.87 14.92
N GLY A 169 4.40 -5.92 15.79
CA GLY A 169 5.77 -5.47 15.94
C GLY A 169 5.94 -4.31 16.90
N ARG A 170 7.16 -3.78 16.97
CA ARG A 170 7.53 -2.66 17.83
C ARG A 170 8.45 -1.67 17.11
N VAL A 171 8.42 -0.43 17.58
CA VAL A 171 9.38 0.61 17.18
C VAL A 171 10.66 0.41 17.97
N GLU A 172 11.80 0.46 17.30
CA GLU A 172 13.12 0.33 17.88
C GLU A 172 14.04 1.47 17.43
N ALA A 173 15.15 1.68 18.15
CA ALA A 173 16.17 2.63 17.75
C ALA A 173 16.85 2.17 16.45
N ARG A 174 17.15 3.10 15.55
CA ARG A 174 17.77 2.81 14.26
C ARG A 174 19.07 3.57 14.08
N VAL A 175 20.07 2.87 13.56
CA VAL A 175 21.25 3.50 12.95
C VAL A 175 20.87 3.95 11.54
N LYS A 176 21.11 5.22 11.18
CA LYS A 176 20.62 5.82 9.92
C LYS A 176 21.02 5.10 8.63
N SER A 177 22.03 4.24 8.65
CA SER A 177 22.44 3.38 7.52
C SER A 177 21.55 2.17 7.28
N ASN A 178 20.78 1.73 8.29
CA ASN A 178 20.00 0.49 8.24
C ASN A 178 18.63 0.70 7.61
N LYS A 179 17.88 -0.36 7.31
CA LYS A 179 16.50 -0.22 6.83
C LYS A 179 15.58 0.28 7.96
N GLN A 180 14.50 1.01 7.63
CA GLN A 180 13.49 1.44 8.62
C GLN A 180 12.42 0.38 8.91
N VAL A 181 12.35 -0.68 8.10
CA VAL A 181 11.45 -1.81 8.31
C VAL A 181 12.27 -3.08 8.29
N ILE A 182 12.18 -3.84 9.38
CA ILE A 182 12.81 -5.15 9.54
C ILE A 182 11.68 -6.17 9.65
N ILE A 183 11.75 -7.22 8.85
CA ILE A 183 10.80 -8.34 8.89
C ILE A 183 11.52 -9.55 9.49
N GLN A 184 10.92 -10.16 10.49
CA GLN A 184 11.39 -11.40 11.11
C GLN A 184 10.52 -12.57 10.66
N ASN A 185 11.12 -13.76 10.64
CA ASN A 185 10.46 -15.03 10.36
C ASN A 185 9.84 -15.16 8.95
N PHE A 186 10.35 -14.41 7.96
CA PHE A 186 9.85 -14.48 6.58
C PHE A 186 9.93 -15.90 6.00
N ALA A 187 11.13 -16.47 5.91
CA ALA A 187 11.35 -17.79 5.33
C ALA A 187 10.50 -18.86 6.05
N ASN A 188 10.60 -18.93 7.38
CA ASN A 188 9.85 -19.90 8.19
C ASN A 188 8.34 -19.88 7.91
N VAL A 189 7.73 -18.68 7.87
CA VAL A 189 6.28 -18.55 7.65
C VAL A 189 5.90 -18.87 6.20
N PHE A 190 6.65 -18.35 5.23
CA PHE A 190 6.32 -18.57 3.82
C PHE A 190 6.61 -19.99 3.33
N ASP A 191 7.67 -20.63 3.84
CA ASP A 191 7.98 -22.03 3.55
C ASP A 191 6.86 -22.94 4.10
N ASP A 192 6.38 -22.69 5.32
CA ASP A 192 5.29 -23.48 5.92
C ASP A 192 3.97 -23.34 5.16
N LEU A 193 3.58 -22.11 4.80
CA LEU A 193 2.43 -21.85 3.95
C LEU A 193 2.59 -22.42 2.53
N GLY A 194 3.84 -22.59 2.13
CA GLY A 194 4.33 -23.05 0.85
C GLY A 194 4.23 -24.55 0.59
N LYS A 195 4.36 -25.37 1.65
CA LYS A 195 4.39 -26.84 1.57
C LYS A 195 3.26 -27.45 0.76
N LYS A 196 2.06 -26.84 0.81
CA LYS A 196 0.89 -27.32 0.05
C LYS A 196 1.02 -27.13 -1.47
N TYR A 197 2.03 -26.39 -1.93
CA TYR A 197 2.30 -26.11 -3.35
C TYR A 197 3.55 -26.81 -3.91
N GLU A 198 4.31 -27.55 -3.09
CA GLU A 198 5.59 -28.18 -3.48
C GLU A 198 5.48 -29.22 -4.62
N ASN A 199 4.31 -29.82 -4.82
CA ASN A 199 4.07 -30.81 -5.88
C ASN A 199 3.68 -30.19 -7.24
N SER A 200 3.66 -28.86 -7.35
CA SER A 200 3.28 -28.14 -8.58
C SER A 200 4.53 -27.87 -9.41
N SER A 201 4.61 -28.45 -10.61
CA SER A 201 5.76 -28.46 -11.52
C SER A 201 6.53 -27.13 -11.61
N THR A 202 7.86 -27.18 -11.52
CA THR A 202 8.79 -26.03 -11.59
C THR A 202 8.57 -25.13 -12.79
N ILE A 203 8.16 -23.88 -12.54
CA ILE A 203 7.80 -22.89 -13.56
C ILE A 203 8.96 -21.91 -13.81
N LYS A 204 9.10 -21.47 -15.06
CA LYS A 204 10.11 -20.48 -15.52
C LYS A 204 10.03 -19.15 -14.75
N THR A 205 11.21 -18.70 -14.31
CA THR A 205 11.60 -17.56 -13.46
C THR A 205 11.20 -16.17 -13.98
N ILE A 206 10.49 -15.32 -13.20
CA ILE A 206 10.16 -13.91 -13.60
C ILE A 206 10.12 -12.92 -12.41
N SER A 207 10.53 -11.65 -12.62
CA SER A 207 10.44 -10.54 -11.63
C SER A 207 9.27 -9.56 -11.87
N TYR A 208 8.94 -8.72 -10.88
CA TYR A 208 7.91 -7.67 -11.01
C TYR A 208 8.30 -6.58 -12.01
N LYS A 209 9.59 -6.24 -12.09
CA LYS A 209 10.15 -5.31 -13.08
C LYS A 209 9.94 -5.81 -14.51
N ASP A 210 10.12 -7.12 -14.73
CA ASP A 210 9.83 -7.73 -16.03
C ASP A 210 8.34 -7.57 -16.40
N SER A 211 7.46 -7.33 -15.40
CA SER A 211 6.00 -7.16 -15.53
C SER A 211 5.57 -5.80 -16.05
N GLY A 212 6.52 -5.00 -16.52
CA GLY A 212 6.29 -3.68 -17.08
C GLY A 212 6.03 -2.62 -16.01
N VAL A 213 6.26 -2.94 -14.73
CA VAL A 213 6.13 -2.03 -13.61
C VAL A 213 7.50 -1.92 -12.92
N ASP A 214 8.22 -0.84 -13.20
CA ASP A 214 9.50 -0.56 -12.56
C ASP A 214 9.28 0.44 -11.41
N ILE A 215 9.14 -0.10 -10.19
CA ILE A 215 8.96 0.70 -8.97
C ILE A 215 10.20 1.55 -8.73
N GLU A 216 11.40 1.05 -9.01
CA GLU A 216 12.65 1.81 -8.81
C GLU A 216 12.73 2.99 -9.75
N ALA A 217 12.36 2.82 -11.02
CA ALA A 217 12.27 3.94 -11.97
C ALA A 217 11.20 4.95 -11.53
N GLY A 218 10.06 4.47 -11.00
CA GLY A 218 9.01 5.32 -10.43
C GLY A 218 9.47 6.12 -9.22
N GLU A 219 10.09 5.46 -8.24
CA GLU A 219 10.61 6.08 -7.01
C GLU A 219 11.84 6.94 -7.26
N ALA A 220 12.71 6.59 -8.21
CA ALA A 220 13.82 7.43 -8.64
C ALA A 220 13.29 8.70 -9.32
N LEU A 221 12.24 8.59 -10.14
CA LEU A 221 11.55 9.75 -10.68
C LEU A 221 10.96 10.61 -9.55
N VAL A 222 10.27 10.01 -8.58
CA VAL A 222 9.70 10.71 -7.42
C VAL A 222 10.79 11.40 -6.60
N THR A 223 11.89 10.72 -6.30
CA THR A 223 13.06 11.23 -5.56
C THR A 223 13.71 12.38 -6.32
N ASN A 224 13.88 12.24 -7.63
CA ASN A 224 14.47 13.28 -8.47
C ASN A 224 13.56 14.52 -8.56
N ILE A 225 12.24 14.39 -8.52
CA ILE A 225 11.33 15.54 -8.57
C ILE A 225 11.08 16.18 -7.19
N LYS A 226 11.31 15.44 -6.08
CA LYS A 226 11.01 15.86 -4.71
C LYS A 226 11.74 17.14 -4.26
N PRO A 227 13.00 17.43 -4.63
CA PRO A 227 13.64 18.71 -4.31
C PRO A 227 13.04 19.90 -5.08
N TYR A 228 12.42 19.63 -6.24
CA TYR A 228 11.83 20.66 -7.09
C TYR A 228 10.35 20.92 -6.76
N ALA A 229 9.75 20.09 -5.90
CA ALA A 229 8.44 20.23 -5.31
C ALA A 229 8.33 21.48 -4.41
N GLY A 230 8.23 22.68 -5.00
CA GLY A 230 7.99 23.93 -4.25
C GLY A 230 8.79 25.15 -4.71
N LEU A 231 9.75 25.01 -5.64
CA LEU A 231 10.64 26.12 -6.04
C LEU A 231 9.92 27.25 -6.81
N SER A 232 10.34 28.50 -6.57
CA SER A 232 9.75 29.73 -7.14
C SER A 232 9.85 29.82 -8.68
N ASN A 233 9.03 30.68 -9.29
CA ASN A 233 9.01 30.86 -10.75
C ASN A 233 10.36 31.33 -11.34
N LYS A 234 11.20 32.02 -10.54
CA LYS A 234 12.51 32.51 -10.97
C LYS A 234 13.54 31.38 -11.19
N MET A 235 13.48 30.31 -10.38
CA MET A 235 14.36 29.13 -10.53
C MET A 235 13.93 28.21 -11.69
N LYS A 236 12.67 28.30 -12.16
CA LYS A 236 12.18 27.56 -13.33
C LYS A 236 12.86 27.98 -14.63
N GLN A 237 13.23 29.26 -14.76
CA GLN A 237 13.90 29.77 -15.96
C GLN A 237 15.30 29.17 -16.11
N TYR A 238 15.98 28.92 -14.99
CA TYR A 238 17.28 28.25 -14.95
C TYR A 238 17.20 26.75 -15.25
N LEU A 239 16.15 26.06 -14.78
CA LEU A 239 16.00 24.59 -14.96
C LEU A 239 15.40 24.18 -16.32
N LYS A 240 14.74 25.10 -17.04
CA LYS A 240 14.23 24.85 -18.41
C LYS A 240 15.38 24.57 -19.40
N PHE A 241 16.58 25.04 -19.10
CA PHE A 241 17.81 24.75 -19.86
C PHE A 241 18.29 23.29 -19.71
N ILE A 242 17.80 22.52 -18.73
CA ILE A 242 18.31 21.18 -18.38
C ILE A 242 17.35 20.04 -18.79
N ASN A 243 16.32 20.30 -19.61
CA ASN A 243 15.37 19.28 -20.13
C ASN A 243 14.62 18.42 -19.08
N LEU A 244 14.67 18.76 -17.78
CA LEU A 244 14.06 17.95 -16.70
C LEU A 244 12.56 18.22 -16.42
N CYS A 245 11.90 19.12 -17.17
CA CYS A 245 10.86 19.99 -16.58
C CYS A 245 9.43 19.85 -17.13
N ASN A 246 8.95 18.64 -17.42
CA ASN A 246 7.50 18.42 -17.64
C ASN A 246 6.81 17.87 -16.39
N SER A 247 7.39 16.87 -15.71
CA SER A 247 6.79 16.25 -14.51
C SER A 247 6.76 17.19 -13.28
N CYS A 248 7.75 18.07 -13.14
CA CYS A 248 7.82 19.05 -12.02
C CYS A 248 6.72 20.13 -12.09
N VAL A 249 6.17 20.42 -13.28
CA VAL A 249 5.14 21.46 -13.47
C VAL A 249 3.78 20.97 -12.97
N PHE A 250 3.44 19.70 -13.23
CA PHE A 250 2.19 19.08 -12.76
C PHE A 250 2.18 18.82 -11.25
N PHE A 251 3.35 18.61 -10.64
CA PHE A 251 3.41 18.35 -9.20
C PHE A 251 3.13 19.61 -8.35
N ARG A 252 3.63 20.78 -8.75
CA ARG A 252 3.40 22.01 -7.97
C ARG A 252 1.96 22.51 -8.07
N SER A 253 1.18 22.13 -9.09
CA SER A 253 -0.25 22.44 -9.14
C SER A 253 -1.08 21.60 -8.17
N THR A 254 -0.55 20.48 -7.67
CA THR A 254 -1.24 19.63 -6.69
C THR A 254 -0.89 19.98 -5.24
N ASN A 255 0.27 20.59 -4.98
CA ASN A 255 0.61 21.13 -3.66
C ASN A 255 -0.22 22.38 -3.35
N ARG A 256 -1.28 22.20 -2.54
CA ARG A 256 -2.26 23.23 -2.21
C ARG A 256 -2.65 23.13 -0.72
N PRO A 257 -3.22 24.19 -0.13
CA PRO A 257 -3.79 24.13 1.21
C PRO A 257 -4.72 22.92 1.35
N GLY A 258 -4.48 22.11 2.39
CA GLY A 258 -5.10 20.80 2.58
C GLY A 258 -4.18 19.61 2.34
N VAL A 259 -3.13 19.70 1.51
CA VAL A 259 -2.19 18.57 1.36
C VAL A 259 -1.39 18.38 2.65
N ILE A 260 -1.36 17.15 3.17
CA ILE A 260 -0.58 16.75 4.35
C ILE A 260 0.54 15.81 3.89
N GLY A 261 1.79 16.13 4.24
CA GLY A 261 2.96 15.34 3.86
C GLY A 261 3.55 15.68 2.49
N GLY A 262 4.55 14.91 2.05
CA GLY A 262 5.25 15.10 0.78
C GLY A 262 5.01 13.97 -0.23
N LEU A 263 5.71 14.02 -1.36
CA LEU A 263 5.71 12.97 -2.39
C LEU A 263 6.21 11.61 -1.85
N GLY A 264 5.43 10.55 -2.10
CA GLY A 264 5.73 9.12 -1.89
C GLY A 264 4.61 8.21 -2.42
N GLY A 265 4.93 6.96 -2.79
CA GLY A 265 4.11 6.05 -3.61
C GLY A 265 2.59 5.96 -3.36
N PHE A 266 1.80 5.93 -4.43
CA PHE A 266 0.37 5.57 -4.54
C PHE A 266 -0.67 6.14 -3.54
N GLY A 267 -0.32 7.02 -2.61
CA GLY A 267 -1.26 7.58 -1.63
C GLY A 267 -0.79 8.93 -1.07
N GLY A 268 -1.72 9.88 -0.94
CA GLY A 268 -1.49 11.20 -0.36
C GLY A 268 -2.57 11.54 0.66
N LEU A 269 -2.22 12.34 1.68
CA LEU A 269 -3.16 12.80 2.69
C LEU A 269 -3.67 14.19 2.30
N PHE A 270 -4.99 14.41 2.36
CA PHE A 270 -5.61 15.71 2.09
C PHE A 270 -6.65 16.05 3.14
N ARG A 271 -6.42 17.10 3.93
CA ARG A 271 -7.38 17.68 4.86
C ARG A 271 -8.30 18.65 4.13
N VAL A 272 -9.52 18.18 3.91
CA VAL A 272 -10.62 18.92 3.29
C VAL A 272 -10.91 20.24 4.02
N ASN A 273 -10.85 20.23 5.36
CA ASN A 273 -11.03 21.45 6.17
C ASN A 273 -9.97 22.52 5.92
N ASP A 274 -8.76 22.19 5.45
CA ASP A 274 -7.70 23.16 5.18
C ASP A 274 -7.70 23.61 3.72
N ALA A 275 -8.61 23.08 2.90
CA ALA A 275 -8.76 23.51 1.53
C ALA A 275 -9.16 25.00 1.48
N SER A 276 -8.46 25.76 0.65
CA SER A 276 -8.74 27.16 0.40
C SER A 276 -8.67 27.48 -1.08
N TYR A 277 -9.41 28.50 -1.51
CA TYR A 277 -9.37 29.08 -2.85
C TYR A 277 -9.00 30.55 -2.78
N VAL A 278 -8.51 31.11 -3.90
CA VAL A 278 -8.20 32.54 -3.99
C VAL A 278 -9.42 33.28 -4.50
N LYS A 279 -9.92 34.23 -3.71
CA LYS A 279 -10.97 35.18 -4.11
C LYS A 279 -10.44 36.59 -3.88
N ASN A 280 -10.41 37.42 -4.92
CA ASN A 280 -9.90 38.80 -4.83
C ASN A 280 -8.50 38.91 -4.20
N ASN A 281 -7.58 38.02 -4.59
CA ASN A 281 -6.22 37.91 -4.02
C ASN A 281 -6.15 37.56 -2.52
N VAL A 282 -7.25 37.10 -1.92
CA VAL A 282 -7.30 36.62 -0.53
C VAL A 282 -7.54 35.11 -0.51
N ALA A 283 -6.69 34.38 0.20
CA ALA A 283 -6.89 32.95 0.46
C ALA A 283 -8.08 32.77 1.40
N THR A 284 -9.17 32.20 0.88
CA THR A 284 -10.42 31.96 1.60
C THR A 284 -10.62 30.46 1.78
N ARG A 285 -10.83 30.01 3.01
CA ARG A 285 -11.14 28.60 3.31
C ARG A 285 -12.52 28.24 2.74
N TYR A 286 -12.67 27.05 2.17
CA TYR A 286 -13.98 26.56 1.77
C TYR A 286 -14.89 26.39 2.99
N LYS A 287 -16.17 26.75 2.85
CA LYS A 287 -17.19 26.53 3.88
C LYS A 287 -17.84 25.18 3.60
N ASP A 288 -17.66 24.23 4.51
CA ASP A 288 -18.17 22.85 4.42
C ASP A 288 -17.84 22.13 3.09
N PRO A 289 -16.55 21.96 2.75
CA PRO A 289 -16.16 21.36 1.49
C PRO A 289 -16.48 19.86 1.46
N ILE A 290 -17.13 19.41 0.38
CA ILE A 290 -17.32 17.99 0.06
C ILE A 290 -16.18 17.54 -0.85
N LEU A 291 -15.42 16.52 -0.43
CA LEU A 291 -14.41 15.89 -1.27
C LEU A 291 -15.03 14.74 -2.05
N VAL A 292 -15.09 14.89 -3.36
CA VAL A 292 -15.37 13.78 -4.28
C VAL A 292 -14.03 13.27 -4.81
N MET A 293 -13.61 12.12 -4.29
CA MET A 293 -12.39 11.45 -4.74
C MET A 293 -12.77 10.24 -5.60
N GLY A 294 -12.51 10.33 -6.90
CA GLY A 294 -12.42 9.14 -7.75
C GLY A 294 -11.06 8.48 -7.49
N THR A 295 -11.02 7.41 -6.71
CA THR A 295 -9.78 6.64 -6.52
C THR A 295 -9.51 5.83 -7.78
N ASP A 296 -8.81 6.43 -8.74
CA ASP A 296 -8.29 5.68 -9.88
C ASP A 296 -7.01 4.97 -9.47
N GLY A 297 -7.19 3.76 -8.93
CA GLY A 297 -6.13 2.87 -8.48
C GLY A 297 -6.55 1.41 -8.57
N VAL A 298 -7.43 1.08 -9.52
CA VAL A 298 -7.88 -0.28 -9.80
C VAL A 298 -7.39 -0.76 -11.16
N GLY A 299 -6.49 -0.04 -11.84
CA GLY A 299 -6.14 -0.24 -13.26
C GLY A 299 -6.04 -1.70 -13.71
N THR A 300 -5.22 -2.53 -13.04
CA THR A 300 -5.07 -3.96 -13.41
C THR A 300 -6.15 -4.86 -12.77
N LYS A 301 -6.81 -4.44 -11.67
CA LYS A 301 -7.99 -5.11 -11.09
C LYS A 301 -9.23 -4.95 -11.97
N LEU A 302 -9.41 -3.79 -12.61
CA LEU A 302 -10.41 -3.56 -13.66
C LEU A 302 -10.18 -4.47 -14.86
N LYS A 303 -8.94 -4.73 -15.25
CA LYS A 303 -8.64 -5.72 -16.30
C LYS A 303 -9.09 -7.12 -15.91
N VAL A 304 -8.93 -7.53 -14.64
CA VAL A 304 -9.49 -8.81 -14.14
C VAL A 304 -10.99 -8.80 -14.38
N TYR A 305 -11.68 -7.78 -13.87
CA TYR A 305 -13.12 -7.66 -13.96
C TYR A 305 -13.66 -7.64 -15.41
N ILE A 306 -13.06 -6.83 -16.30
CA ILE A 306 -13.43 -6.75 -17.72
C ILE A 306 -13.25 -8.11 -18.39
N ASN A 307 -12.15 -8.81 -18.11
CA ASN A 307 -11.88 -10.14 -18.65
C ASN A 307 -12.87 -11.20 -18.13
N CYS A 308 -13.50 -10.97 -16.99
CA CYS A 308 -14.52 -11.85 -16.42
C CYS A 308 -15.93 -11.63 -17.00
N LYS A 309 -16.12 -10.69 -17.95
CA LYS A 309 -17.41 -10.38 -18.62
C LYS A 309 -18.60 -10.09 -17.68
N ASN A 310 -18.36 -9.76 -16.42
CA ASN A 310 -19.43 -9.49 -15.46
C ASN A 310 -19.82 -8.00 -15.45
N ASN A 311 -21.09 -7.71 -15.16
CA ASN A 311 -21.69 -6.37 -15.03
C ASN A 311 -21.88 -6.00 -13.55
N ILE A 312 -20.84 -6.14 -12.72
CA ILE A 312 -20.86 -5.90 -11.27
C ILE A 312 -20.00 -4.68 -10.90
N THR A 313 -20.45 -3.84 -9.96
CA THR A 313 -19.68 -2.66 -9.53
C THR A 313 -18.43 -3.07 -8.72
N LEU A 314 -17.25 -2.60 -9.13
CA LEU A 314 -16.00 -2.65 -8.35
C LEU A 314 -15.98 -1.47 -7.37
N GLY A 315 -16.08 -1.73 -6.06
CA GLY A 315 -16.03 -0.74 -4.99
C GLY A 315 -15.15 -1.20 -3.85
#